data_AF-A0A7H4MCC0-F1
#
_entry.id   AF-A0A7H4MCC0-F1
#
_cell.length_a   1.000
_cell.length_b   1.000
_cell.length_c   1.000
_cell.angle_alpha   90.00
_cell.angle_beta   90.00
_cell.angle_gamma   90.00
#
_symmetry.space_group_name_H-M   'P 1'
#
loop_
_entity.id
_entity.type
_entity.pdbx_description
1 polymer ?
#
loop_
_entity_poly.entity_id
_entity_poly.type
_entity_poly.pdbx_seq_one_letter_code
_entity_poly.pdbx_strand_id
1 'polypeptide(L)'
;MLWLWGSPLIRRVKSLRWIPGPLIAVLLGCVTTLLLTHFAPQQLAALPRITLPAFGSLGDLLGELESPAWSAWRNPSVWVVAVTLALVASLETLLSQEALKKLRPQNPPPSPNREMVAQGVGNLLSGVLGAMPITAVIVRSSVNVSNGAQSKLSIFIHGVLLLICGLWFSGLLTLIPLASLAAVLLYTGYKLATPRLFIEQFRQGAAQYVPFLATIGGIIAFGMLAGIGIGLATQMAFSLWRSHRHSLQLARYDDHYVLRIQQNLTFMHNPHLLALLAKIPEKSVVIVEHDSVGYLDPDVRAVLDDFAENAPQRGIRLNQWPLASR
;
A
#
# COMPACT_ATOMS: atom_id res chain seq x y z
N MET A 1 -2.41 15.35 24.96
CA MET A 1 -3.27 14.29 25.51
C MET A 1 -3.09 12.95 24.79
N LEU A 2 -3.36 12.84 23.48
CA LEU A 2 -3.29 11.56 22.74
C LEU A 2 -1.95 10.83 22.89
N TRP A 3 -0.85 11.58 22.98
CA TRP A 3 0.48 11.03 23.20
C TRP A 3 0.70 10.51 24.63
N LEU A 4 0.15 11.21 25.64
CA LEU A 4 0.14 10.75 27.04
C LEU A 4 -0.60 9.41 27.18
N TRP A 5 -1.68 9.20 26.44
CA TRP A 5 -2.41 7.93 26.43
C TRP A 5 -1.61 6.77 25.83
N GLY A 6 -0.57 7.07 25.04
CA GLY A 6 0.39 6.10 24.55
C GLY A 6 1.54 5.81 25.52
N SER A 7 1.71 6.62 26.57
CA SER A 7 2.86 6.55 27.48
C SER A 7 2.80 5.33 28.42
N PRO A 8 3.95 4.83 28.89
CA PRO A 8 4.01 3.69 29.80
C PRO A 8 3.28 3.93 31.13
N LEU A 9 3.15 5.19 31.59
CA LEU A 9 2.43 5.58 32.80
C LEU A 9 0.95 5.22 32.73
N ILE A 10 0.27 5.57 31.64
CA ILE A 10 -1.18 5.30 31.48
C ILE A 10 -1.41 3.81 31.20
N ARG A 11 -0.48 3.16 30.48
CA ARG A 11 -0.56 1.71 30.22
C ARG A 11 -0.40 0.83 31.46
N ARG A 12 0.15 1.34 32.57
CA ARG A 12 0.26 0.60 33.84
C ARG A 12 -1.09 0.45 34.54
N VAL A 13 -2.04 1.35 34.30
CA VAL A 13 -3.37 1.28 34.92
C VAL A 13 -4.29 0.45 34.03
N LYS A 14 -4.68 -0.74 34.52
CA LYS A 14 -5.48 -1.71 33.74
C LYS A 14 -6.79 -1.12 33.21
N SER A 15 -7.49 -0.31 34.01
CA SER A 15 -8.78 0.29 33.62
C SER A 15 -8.67 1.32 32.49
N LEU A 16 -7.60 2.13 32.49
CA LEU A 16 -7.37 3.16 31.46
C LEU A 16 -6.94 2.55 30.11
N ARG A 17 -6.50 1.29 30.10
CA ARG A 17 -6.11 0.55 28.89
C ARG A 17 -7.31 0.12 28.03
N TRP A 18 -8.50 -0.01 28.62
CA TRP A 18 -9.73 -0.37 27.91
C TRP A 18 -10.33 0.78 27.11
N ILE A 19 -9.98 2.03 27.45
CA ILE A 19 -10.55 3.23 26.82
C ILE A 19 -9.58 3.75 25.75
N PRO A 20 -9.99 3.84 24.47
CA PRO A 20 -9.15 4.39 23.42
C PRO A 20 -8.81 5.86 23.67
N GLY A 21 -7.55 6.25 23.46
CA GLY A 21 -7.12 7.65 23.55
C GLY A 21 -7.96 8.62 22.69
N PRO A 22 -8.31 8.28 21.43
CA PRO A 22 -9.20 9.11 20.62
C PRO A 22 -10.56 9.40 21.25
N LEU A 23 -11.15 8.41 21.94
CA LEU A 23 -12.46 8.58 22.58
C LEU A 23 -12.38 9.66 23.66
N ILE A 24 -11.32 9.68 24.46
CA ILE A 24 -11.19 10.66 25.54
C ILE A 24 -10.84 12.04 25.01
N ALA A 25 -10.05 12.13 23.93
CA ALA A 25 -9.84 13.41 23.25
C ALA A 25 -11.17 14.02 22.78
N VAL A 26 -12.06 13.20 22.21
CA VAL A 26 -13.41 13.62 21.83
C VAL A 26 -14.26 14.00 23.04
N LEU A 27 -14.28 13.18 24.10
CA LEU A 27 -15.04 13.46 25.32
C LEU A 27 -14.60 14.75 25.99
N LEU A 28 -13.30 15.01 26.10
CA LEU A 28 -12.77 16.28 26.62
C LEU A 28 -13.16 17.44 25.72
N GLY A 29 -13.17 17.24 24.40
CA GLY A 29 -13.70 18.20 23.43
C GLY A 29 -15.16 18.55 23.74
N CYS A 30 -16.03 17.55 23.92
CA CYS A 30 -17.43 17.76 24.28
C CYS A 30 -17.58 18.48 25.63
N VAL A 31 -16.81 18.10 26.65
CA VAL A 31 -16.81 18.79 27.95
C VAL A 31 -16.41 20.25 27.80
N THR A 32 -15.41 20.54 26.96
CA THR A 32 -15.01 21.92 26.65
C THR A 32 -16.15 22.69 25.99
N THR A 33 -16.84 22.08 25.03
CA THR A 33 -18.03 22.67 24.39
C THR A 33 -19.12 23.00 25.42
N LEU A 34 -19.40 22.08 26.35
CA LEU A 34 -20.40 22.28 27.41
C LEU A 34 -19.98 23.41 28.36
N LEU A 35 -18.72 23.44 28.80
CA LEU A 35 -18.20 24.52 29.64
C LEU A 35 -18.28 25.88 28.93
N LEU A 36 -17.89 25.96 27.65
CA LEU A 36 -18.00 27.21 26.88
C LEU A 36 -19.45 27.67 26.73
N THR A 37 -20.39 26.74 26.65
CA THR A 37 -21.83 27.06 26.60
C THR A 37 -22.28 27.80 27.86
N HIS A 38 -21.76 27.40 29.02
CA HIS A 38 -22.14 28.01 30.29
C HIS A 38 -21.32 29.27 30.64
N PHE A 39 -20.01 29.26 30.38
CA PHE A 39 -19.10 30.30 30.87
C PHE A 39 -18.71 31.36 29.83
N ALA A 40 -18.78 31.05 28.53
CA ALA A 40 -18.32 31.96 27.48
C ALA A 40 -19.06 31.73 26.14
N PRO A 41 -20.37 32.01 26.08
CA PRO A 41 -21.20 31.71 24.91
C PRO A 41 -20.74 32.44 23.63
N GLN A 42 -20.08 33.60 23.77
CA GLN A 42 -19.52 34.32 22.61
C GLN A 42 -18.38 33.54 21.93
N GLN A 43 -17.57 32.81 22.69
CA GLN A 43 -16.47 32.00 22.16
C GLN A 43 -16.97 30.70 21.52
N LEU A 44 -18.13 30.21 21.97
CA LEU A 44 -18.77 29.02 21.40
C LEU A 44 -19.17 29.23 19.93
N ALA A 45 -19.65 30.43 19.58
CA ALA A 45 -20.06 30.76 18.21
C ALA A 45 -18.90 30.68 17.21
N ALA A 46 -17.68 30.95 17.67
CA ALA A 46 -16.46 30.88 16.86
C ALA A 46 -15.87 29.45 16.76
N LEU A 47 -16.39 28.47 17.49
CA LEU A 47 -15.85 27.12 17.55
C LEU A 47 -16.56 26.20 16.54
N PRO A 48 -15.87 25.76 15.46
CA PRO A 48 -16.48 24.86 14.48
C PRO A 48 -16.77 23.48 15.09
N ARG A 49 -17.97 22.96 14.83
CA ARG A 49 -18.45 21.67 15.36
C ARG A 49 -18.99 20.79 14.25
N ILE A 50 -19.15 19.52 14.56
CA ILE A 50 -19.87 18.60 13.68
C ILE A 50 -21.31 19.08 13.53
N THR A 51 -21.76 19.18 12.28
CA THR A 51 -23.16 19.37 11.92
C THR A 51 -23.74 18.04 11.48
N LEU A 52 -24.81 17.60 12.13
CA LEU A 52 -25.57 16.41 11.73
C LEU A 52 -27.03 16.80 11.55
N PRO A 53 -27.73 16.23 10.56
CA PRO A 53 -29.18 16.35 10.47
C PRO A 53 -29.82 15.77 11.73
N ALA A 54 -30.88 16.43 12.20
CA ALA A 54 -31.69 15.94 13.31
C ALA A 54 -32.84 15.11 12.74
N PHE A 55 -32.89 13.83 13.11
CA PHE A 55 -33.95 12.92 12.68
C PHE A 55 -35.08 12.92 13.71
N GLY A 56 -36.23 13.52 13.37
CA GLY A 56 -37.43 13.51 14.21
C GLY A 56 -38.38 12.35 13.87
N SER A 57 -38.29 11.84 12.64
CA SER A 57 -39.16 10.78 12.12
C SER A 57 -38.42 9.85 11.14
N LEU A 58 -39.03 8.70 10.83
CA LEU A 58 -38.56 7.82 9.76
C LEU A 58 -38.63 8.50 8.37
N GLY A 59 -39.54 9.45 8.18
CA GLY A 59 -39.66 10.23 6.94
C GLY A 59 -38.44 11.11 6.70
N ASP A 60 -37.92 11.75 7.76
CA ASP A 60 -36.71 12.58 7.69
C ASP A 60 -35.49 11.73 7.29
N LEU A 61 -35.41 10.50 7.81
CA LEU A 61 -34.34 9.56 7.48
C LEU A 61 -34.37 9.14 6.01
N LEU A 62 -35.56 8.84 5.48
CA LEU A 62 -35.74 8.54 4.06
C LEU A 62 -35.49 9.76 3.17
N GLY A 63 -35.75 10.97 3.67
CA GLY A 63 -35.50 12.23 2.96
C GLY A 63 -34.01 12.53 2.76
N GLU A 64 -33.15 12.04 3.64
CA GLU A 64 -31.68 12.16 3.51
C GLU A 64 -31.07 11.12 2.53
N LEU A 65 -31.85 10.13 2.07
CA LEU A 65 -31.38 9.20 1.05
C LEU A 65 -31.40 9.89 -0.32
N GLU A 66 -30.22 10.26 -0.81
CA GLU A 66 -30.09 10.85 -2.14
C GLU A 66 -30.21 9.79 -3.24
N SER A 67 -30.99 10.10 -4.29
CA SER A 67 -31.03 9.29 -5.50
C SER A 67 -29.85 9.62 -6.43
N PRO A 68 -29.28 8.64 -7.16
CA PRO A 68 -28.17 8.90 -8.07
C PRO A 68 -28.53 9.93 -9.15
N ALA A 69 -27.70 10.97 -9.29
CA ALA A 69 -27.82 11.93 -10.38
C ALA A 69 -27.31 11.31 -11.69
N TRP A 70 -28.19 10.59 -12.41
CA TRP A 70 -27.83 9.88 -13.66
C TRP A 70 -27.24 10.78 -14.76
N SER A 71 -27.54 12.08 -14.74
CA SER A 71 -26.94 13.07 -15.65
C SER A 71 -25.42 13.18 -15.50
N ALA A 72 -24.88 12.87 -14.31
CA ALA A 72 -23.45 12.93 -14.01
C ALA A 72 -22.61 11.94 -14.82
N TRP A 73 -23.22 10.89 -15.41
CA TRP A 73 -22.53 9.91 -16.25
C TRP A 73 -21.89 10.52 -17.50
N ARG A 74 -22.40 11.68 -17.94
CA ARG A 74 -21.84 12.44 -19.08
C ARG A 74 -20.59 13.23 -18.72
N ASN A 75 -20.28 13.38 -17.43
CA ASN A 75 -19.13 14.14 -16.96
C ASN A 75 -17.88 13.25 -16.93
N PRO A 76 -16.84 13.51 -17.75
CA PRO A 76 -15.62 12.69 -17.77
C PRO A 76 -14.90 12.65 -16.41
N SER A 77 -15.00 13.71 -15.60
CA SER A 77 -14.36 13.74 -14.28
C SER A 77 -14.92 12.69 -13.32
N VAL A 78 -16.20 12.31 -13.46
CA VAL A 78 -16.84 11.26 -12.65
C VAL A 78 -16.17 9.91 -12.93
N TRP A 79 -15.86 9.61 -14.19
CA TRP A 79 -15.16 8.38 -14.57
C TRP A 79 -13.73 8.33 -14.02
N VAL A 80 -13.00 9.44 -14.07
CA VAL A 80 -11.65 9.53 -13.51
C VAL A 80 -11.67 9.28 -12.00
N VAL A 81 -12.60 9.91 -11.27
CA VAL A 81 -12.74 9.71 -9.82
C VAL A 81 -13.22 8.29 -9.51
N ALA A 82 -14.18 7.76 -10.26
CA ALA A 82 -14.70 6.41 -10.06
C ALA A 82 -13.61 5.34 -10.26
N VAL A 83 -12.82 5.43 -11.33
CA VAL A 83 -11.67 4.52 -11.57
C VAL A 83 -10.61 4.67 -10.48
N THR A 84 -10.32 5.91 -10.06
CA THR A 84 -9.37 6.17 -8.96
C THR A 84 -9.83 5.50 -7.67
N LEU A 85 -11.08 5.72 -7.27
CA LEU A 85 -11.65 5.14 -6.05
C LEU A 85 -11.74 3.62 -6.16
N ALA A 86 -12.13 3.07 -7.31
CA ALA A 86 -12.18 1.63 -7.52
C ALA A 86 -10.80 0.99 -7.34
N LEU A 87 -9.74 1.58 -7.92
CA LEU A 87 -8.37 1.08 -7.80
C LEU A 87 -7.88 1.14 -6.35
N VAL A 88 -8.04 2.30 -5.71
CA VAL A 88 -7.59 2.55 -4.34
C VAL A 88 -8.34 1.65 -3.35
N ALA A 89 -9.67 1.61 -3.44
CA ALA A 89 -10.50 0.78 -2.58
C ALA A 89 -10.17 -0.71 -2.71
N SER A 90 -9.92 -1.17 -3.94
CA SER A 90 -9.54 -2.57 -4.20
C SER A 90 -8.17 -2.89 -3.62
N LEU A 91 -7.18 -2.01 -3.82
CA LEU A 91 -5.83 -2.17 -3.26
C LEU A 91 -5.87 -2.18 -1.73
N GLU A 92 -6.55 -1.21 -1.09
CA GLU A 92 -6.71 -1.16 0.36
C GLU A 92 -7.38 -2.40 0.91
N THR A 93 -8.41 -2.90 0.22
CA THR A 93 -9.17 -4.07 0.67
C THR A 93 -8.32 -5.35 0.58
N LEU A 94 -7.60 -5.54 -0.53
CA LEU A 94 -6.70 -6.69 -0.70
C LEU A 94 -5.52 -6.64 0.27
N LEU A 95 -4.90 -5.47 0.47
CA LEU A 95 -3.82 -5.29 1.45
C LEU A 95 -4.32 -5.53 2.87
N SER A 96 -5.53 -5.06 3.20
CA SER A 96 -6.16 -5.32 4.49
C SER A 96 -6.46 -6.80 4.71
N GLN A 97 -6.94 -7.50 3.69
CA GLN A 97 -7.17 -8.94 3.72
C GLN A 97 -5.86 -9.71 3.95
N GLU A 98 -4.80 -9.36 3.22
CA GLU A 98 -3.50 -10.03 3.36
C GLU A 98 -2.86 -9.79 4.72
N ALA A 99 -2.96 -8.56 5.25
CA ALA A 99 -2.50 -8.26 6.59
C ALA A 99 -3.33 -9.00 7.66
N LEU A 100 -4.64 -9.15 7.46
CA LEU A 100 -5.50 -9.88 8.39
C LEU A 100 -5.18 -11.38 8.41
N LYS A 101 -4.86 -11.97 7.26
CA LYS A 101 -4.38 -13.37 7.16
C LYS A 101 -3.13 -13.60 8.00
N LYS A 102 -2.22 -12.62 8.06
CA LYS A 102 -1.01 -12.69 8.90
C LYS A 102 -1.34 -12.61 10.40
N LEU A 103 -2.38 -11.87 10.78
CA LEU A 103 -2.83 -11.78 12.18
C LEU A 103 -3.54 -13.05 12.64
N ARG A 104 -4.39 -13.62 11.78
CA ARG A 104 -5.09 -14.86 12.05
C ARG A 104 -5.25 -15.67 10.76
N PRO A 105 -4.47 -16.75 10.59
CA PRO A 105 -4.65 -17.67 9.47
C PRO A 105 -6.06 -18.28 9.48
N GLN A 106 -6.67 -18.37 8.31
CA GLN A 106 -7.99 -18.99 8.11
C GLN A 106 -7.83 -20.17 7.14
N ASN A 107 -8.57 -21.25 7.38
CA ASN A 107 -8.58 -22.44 6.54
C ASN A 107 -10.04 -22.76 6.14
N PRO A 108 -10.40 -22.68 4.84
CA PRO A 108 -9.57 -22.22 3.72
C PRO A 108 -9.24 -20.71 3.80
N PRO A 109 -8.17 -20.24 3.14
CA PRO A 109 -7.86 -18.83 3.09
C PRO A 109 -8.98 -18.05 2.37
N PRO A 110 -9.25 -16.80 2.78
CA PRO A 110 -10.27 -15.99 2.14
C PRO A 110 -9.88 -15.73 0.67
N SER A 111 -10.85 -15.85 -0.23
CA SER A 111 -10.65 -15.65 -1.68
C SER A 111 -10.62 -14.15 -2.02
N PRO A 112 -9.54 -13.63 -2.61
CA PRO A 112 -9.47 -12.24 -3.10
C PRO A 112 -10.60 -11.90 -4.07
N ASN A 113 -10.92 -12.81 -5.01
CA ASN A 113 -11.96 -12.57 -6.01
C ASN A 113 -13.34 -12.40 -5.36
N ARG A 114 -13.66 -13.20 -4.34
CA ARG A 114 -14.93 -13.05 -3.61
C ARG A 114 -15.00 -11.74 -2.85
N GLU A 115 -13.88 -11.29 -2.29
CA GLU A 115 -13.81 -10.00 -1.59
C GLU A 115 -14.04 -8.83 -2.55
N MET A 116 -13.43 -8.87 -3.74
CA MET A 116 -13.64 -7.85 -4.77
C MET A 116 -15.09 -7.78 -5.26
N VAL A 117 -15.74 -8.93 -5.46
CA VAL A 117 -17.18 -8.96 -5.80
C VAL A 117 -18.01 -8.37 -4.66
N ALA A 118 -17.75 -8.76 -3.41
CA ALA A 118 -18.47 -8.23 -2.25
C ALA A 118 -18.29 -6.71 -2.10
N GLN A 119 -17.08 -6.20 -2.27
CA GLN A 119 -16.79 -4.76 -2.27
C GLN A 119 -17.50 -4.04 -3.42
N GLY A 120 -17.52 -4.62 -4.62
CA GLY A 120 -18.22 -4.05 -5.78
C GLY A 120 -19.73 -3.94 -5.55
N VAL A 121 -20.35 -5.01 -5.06
CA VAL A 121 -21.79 -5.02 -4.72
C VAL A 121 -22.08 -4.03 -3.59
N GLY A 122 -21.25 -3.99 -2.55
CA GLY A 122 -21.41 -3.05 -1.43
C GLY A 122 -21.31 -1.59 -1.87
N ASN A 123 -20.38 -1.26 -2.77
CA ASN A 123 -20.24 0.08 -3.33
C ASN A 123 -21.37 0.46 -4.29
N LEU A 124 -21.88 -0.51 -5.07
CA LEU A 124 -23.05 -0.27 -5.93
C LEU A 124 -24.29 0.06 -5.08
N LEU A 125 -24.54 -0.71 -4.02
CA LEU A 125 -25.63 -0.42 -3.08
C LEU A 125 -25.41 0.92 -2.35
N SER A 126 -24.18 1.22 -1.95
CA SER A 126 -23.85 2.50 -1.33
C SER A 126 -24.16 3.68 -2.26
N GLY A 127 -23.74 3.60 -3.53
CA GLY A 127 -24.00 4.64 -4.52
C GLY A 127 -25.49 4.84 -4.83
N VAL A 128 -26.29 3.76 -4.86
CA VAL A 128 -27.76 3.84 -5.07
C VAL A 128 -28.46 4.52 -3.89
N LEU A 129 -27.93 4.38 -2.68
CA LEU A 129 -28.46 4.98 -1.45
C LEU A 129 -27.87 6.37 -1.15
N GLY A 130 -27.06 6.95 -2.06
CA GLY A 130 -26.41 8.24 -1.84
C GLY A 130 -25.25 8.20 -0.84
N ALA A 131 -24.79 7.01 -0.44
CA ALA A 131 -23.68 6.86 0.51
C ALA A 131 -22.31 6.95 -0.18
N MET A 132 -21.31 7.37 0.60
CA MET A 132 -19.92 7.40 0.15
C MET A 132 -19.37 5.98 -0.10
N PRO A 133 -18.41 5.84 -1.03
CA PRO A 133 -17.74 4.55 -1.28
C PRO A 133 -17.09 3.97 -0.01
N ILE A 134 -17.17 2.65 0.10
CA ILE A 134 -16.68 1.86 1.23
C ILE A 134 -15.47 1.01 0.84
N THR A 135 -14.54 0.88 1.80
CA THR A 135 -13.33 0.05 1.70
C THR A 135 -13.15 -0.79 2.96
N ALA A 136 -12.36 -1.87 2.91
CA ALA A 136 -11.97 -2.57 4.12
C ALA A 136 -10.87 -1.80 4.86
N VAL A 137 -10.95 -1.77 6.19
CA VAL A 137 -10.02 -1.01 7.04
C VAL A 137 -9.28 -1.92 8.02
N ILE A 138 -7.98 -2.11 7.78
CA ILE A 138 -7.09 -2.93 8.61
C ILE A 138 -7.14 -2.60 10.10
N VAL A 139 -7.21 -1.32 10.47
CA VAL A 139 -7.18 -0.90 11.88
C VAL A 139 -8.40 -1.43 12.63
N ARG A 140 -9.60 -1.29 12.05
CA ARG A 140 -10.84 -1.80 12.67
C ARG A 140 -10.88 -3.33 12.67
N SER A 141 -10.48 -3.95 11.56
CA SER A 141 -10.45 -5.41 11.44
C SER A 141 -9.46 -6.07 12.42
N SER A 142 -8.28 -5.48 12.62
CA SER A 142 -7.28 -5.98 13.58
C SER A 142 -7.75 -5.89 15.03
N VAL A 143 -8.44 -4.80 15.41
CA VAL A 143 -9.08 -4.68 16.73
C VAL A 143 -10.18 -5.73 16.89
N ASN A 144 -11.00 -5.94 15.86
CA ASN A 144 -12.06 -6.95 15.91
C ASN A 144 -11.50 -8.37 16.11
N VAL A 145 -10.48 -8.75 15.33
CA VAL A 145 -9.83 -10.06 15.42
C VAL A 145 -9.05 -10.25 16.72
N SER A 146 -8.34 -9.21 17.20
CA SER A 146 -7.62 -9.29 18.48
C SER A 146 -8.53 -9.41 19.70
N ASN A 147 -9.77 -8.92 19.61
CA ASN A 147 -10.83 -9.17 20.60
C ASN A 147 -11.54 -10.51 20.40
N GLY A 148 -11.00 -11.39 19.54
CA GLY A 148 -11.46 -12.77 19.40
C GLY A 148 -12.66 -12.96 18.48
N ALA A 149 -13.14 -11.93 17.76
CA ALA A 149 -14.26 -12.08 16.84
C ALA A 149 -13.99 -13.15 15.78
N GLN A 150 -14.99 -14.00 15.54
CA GLN A 150 -14.87 -15.17 14.65
C GLN A 150 -15.92 -15.21 13.54
N SER A 151 -16.91 -14.32 13.57
CA SER A 151 -18.03 -14.34 12.63
C SER A 151 -18.34 -12.96 12.05
N LYS A 152 -19.04 -12.96 10.91
CA LYS A 152 -19.55 -11.75 10.26
C LYS A 152 -20.55 -10.98 11.12
N LEU A 153 -21.14 -11.63 12.13
CA LEU A 153 -22.09 -11.03 13.06
C LEU A 153 -21.47 -9.84 13.81
N SER A 154 -20.18 -9.90 14.16
CA SER A 154 -19.49 -8.76 14.81
C SER A 154 -19.55 -7.49 13.95
N ILE A 155 -19.34 -7.63 12.64
CA ILE A 155 -19.37 -6.50 11.70
C ILE A 155 -20.80 -5.98 11.54
N PHE A 156 -21.79 -6.89 11.48
CA PHE A 156 -23.20 -6.51 11.42
C PHE A 156 -23.64 -5.73 12.67
N ILE A 157 -23.32 -6.24 13.87
CA ILE A 157 -23.59 -5.56 15.14
C ILE A 157 -22.91 -4.20 15.19
N HIS A 158 -21.66 -4.10 14.72
CA HIS A 158 -20.96 -2.83 14.64
C HIS A 158 -21.68 -1.81 13.74
N GLY A 159 -22.15 -2.24 12.57
CA GLY A 159 -22.95 -1.39 11.67
C GLY A 159 -24.26 -0.93 12.30
N VAL A 160 -24.99 -1.84 12.95
CA VAL A 160 -26.22 -1.51 13.68
C VAL A 160 -25.95 -0.52 14.82
N LEU A 161 -24.86 -0.71 15.57
CA LEU A 161 -24.47 0.21 16.64
C LEU A 161 -24.13 1.60 16.09
N LEU A 162 -23.44 1.70 14.95
CA LEU A 162 -23.17 2.98 14.29
C LEU A 162 -24.46 3.68 13.86
N LEU A 163 -25.43 2.94 13.33
CA LEU A 163 -26.76 3.47 12.99
C LEU A 163 -27.47 4.01 14.24
N ILE A 164 -27.49 3.24 15.33
CA ILE A 164 -28.08 3.67 16.61
C ILE A 164 -27.39 4.94 17.12
N CYS A 165 -26.06 5.00 17.06
CA CYS A 165 -25.29 6.18 17.45
C CYS A 165 -25.65 7.41 16.62
N GLY A 166 -25.78 7.28 15.30
CA GLY A 166 -26.17 8.37 14.42
C GLY A 166 -27.58 8.90 14.71
N LEU A 167 -28.54 8.01 14.96
CA LEU A 167 -29.95 8.38 15.15
C LEU A 167 -30.24 8.93 16.55
N TRP A 168 -29.83 8.21 17.60
CA TRP A 168 -30.17 8.58 18.99
C TRP A 168 -29.18 9.52 19.65
N PHE A 169 -27.92 9.53 19.22
CA PHE A 169 -26.87 10.34 19.84
C PHE A 169 -26.44 11.52 18.97
N SER A 170 -27.20 11.88 17.93
CA SER A 170 -26.93 13.04 17.06
C SER A 170 -26.69 14.32 17.85
N GLY A 171 -27.51 14.62 18.87
CA GLY A 171 -27.33 15.78 19.74
C GLY A 171 -26.05 15.77 20.59
N LEU A 172 -25.55 14.59 20.96
CA LEU A 172 -24.26 14.46 21.65
C LEU A 172 -23.09 14.61 20.66
N LEU A 173 -23.25 14.11 19.44
CA LEU A 173 -22.23 14.18 18.39
C LEU A 173 -22.01 15.62 17.89
N THR A 174 -23.04 16.47 17.88
CA THR A 174 -22.90 17.90 17.52
C THR A 174 -22.13 18.73 18.55
N LEU A 175 -21.90 18.20 19.76
CA LEU A 175 -21.02 18.83 20.75
C LEU A 175 -19.53 18.68 20.41
N ILE A 176 -19.17 17.78 19.48
CA ILE A 176 -17.78 17.47 19.16
C ILE A 176 -17.15 18.64 18.37
N PRO A 177 -16.09 19.29 18.90
CA PRO A 177 -15.32 20.27 18.15
C PRO A 177 -14.58 19.63 16.97
N LEU A 178 -14.55 20.29 15.81
CA LEU A 178 -13.74 19.84 14.67
C LEU A 178 -12.25 19.75 15.02
N ALA A 179 -11.77 20.60 15.93
CA ALA A 179 -10.40 20.53 16.44
C ALA A 179 -10.07 19.19 17.13
N SER A 180 -11.05 18.56 17.80
CA SER A 180 -10.84 17.25 18.44
C SER A 180 -10.68 16.15 17.39
N LEU A 181 -11.50 16.18 16.33
CA LEU A 181 -11.37 15.27 15.20
C LEU A 181 -10.05 15.48 14.46
N ALA A 182 -9.66 16.73 14.19
CA ALA A 182 -8.38 17.06 13.56
C ALA A 182 -7.19 16.52 14.35
N ALA A 183 -7.19 16.67 15.68
CA ALA A 183 -6.16 16.11 16.55
C ALA A 183 -6.09 14.58 16.48
N VAL A 184 -7.25 13.90 16.46
CA VAL A 184 -7.34 12.44 16.30
C VAL A 184 -6.79 12.01 14.94
N LEU A 185 -7.14 12.72 13.86
CA LEU A 185 -6.67 12.43 12.50
C LEU A 185 -5.16 12.61 12.38
N LEU A 186 -4.61 13.74 12.86
CA LEU A 186 -3.16 14.00 12.85
C LEU A 186 -2.39 12.95 13.64
N TYR A 187 -2.87 12.60 14.83
CA TYR A 187 -2.24 11.58 15.67
C TYR A 187 -2.28 10.18 15.00
N THR A 188 -3.40 9.85 14.37
CA THR A 188 -3.55 8.57 13.66
C THR A 188 -2.65 8.54 12.42
N GLY A 189 -2.60 9.62 11.66
CA GLY A 189 -1.69 9.78 10.51
C GLY A 189 -0.22 9.62 10.91
N TYR A 190 0.21 10.27 12.00
CA TYR A 190 1.57 10.11 12.55
C TYR A 190 1.90 8.66 12.92
N LYS A 191 0.94 7.94 13.51
CA LYS A 191 1.11 6.52 13.84
C LYS A 191 1.18 5.60 12.62
N LEU A 192 0.53 5.95 11.52
CA LEU A 192 0.61 5.20 10.27
C LEU A 192 1.91 5.52 9.54
N ALA A 193 2.36 6.77 9.56
CA ALA A 193 3.57 7.26 8.91
C ALA A 193 4.71 7.52 9.93
N THR A 194 5.03 6.54 10.77
CA THR A 194 6.06 6.74 11.81
C THR A 194 7.43 7.04 11.19
N PRO A 195 8.24 7.95 11.75
CA PRO A 195 9.57 8.27 11.24
C PRO A 195 10.49 7.04 11.10
N ARG A 196 10.28 6.03 11.94
CA ARG A 196 10.99 4.76 11.89
C ARG A 196 10.80 4.04 10.54
N LEU A 197 9.60 4.06 9.96
CA LEU A 197 9.34 3.47 8.64
C LEU A 197 10.21 4.14 7.57
N PHE A 198 10.33 5.47 7.59
CA PHE A 198 11.17 6.20 6.65
C PHE A 198 12.63 5.75 6.77
N ILE A 199 13.17 5.72 8.00
CA ILE A 199 14.54 5.27 8.26
C ILE A 199 14.75 3.82 7.77
N GLU A 200 13.79 2.93 8.01
CA GLU A 200 13.86 1.54 7.56
C GLU A 200 13.88 1.44 6.02
N GLN A 201 13.10 2.27 5.30
CA GLN A 201 13.17 2.32 3.83
C GLN A 201 14.51 2.87 3.34
N PHE A 202 15.05 3.94 3.95
CA PHE A 202 16.37 4.47 3.61
C PHE A 202 17.49 3.44 3.81
N ARG A 203 17.41 2.62 4.87
CA ARG A 203 18.39 1.55 5.15
C ARG A 203 18.35 0.40 4.14
N GLN A 204 17.26 0.23 3.39
CA GLN A 204 17.15 -0.80 2.34
C GLN A 204 17.87 -0.39 1.02
N GLY A 205 18.36 0.85 0.94
CA GLY A 205 19.14 1.36 -0.18
C GLY A 205 18.30 2.04 -1.26
N ALA A 206 18.98 2.61 -2.26
CA ALA A 206 18.37 3.46 -3.29
C ALA A 206 17.23 2.81 -4.07
N ALA A 207 17.33 1.50 -4.30
CA ALA A 207 16.30 0.75 -5.01
C ALA A 207 14.93 0.75 -4.31
N GLN A 208 14.90 0.97 -3.00
CA GLN A 208 13.67 0.96 -2.23
C GLN A 208 13.22 2.38 -1.84
N TYR A 209 14.15 3.23 -1.37
CA TYR A 209 13.74 4.56 -0.88
C TYR A 209 13.42 5.54 -2.01
N VAL A 210 14.02 5.41 -3.21
CA VAL A 210 13.75 6.33 -4.33
C VAL A 210 12.31 6.20 -4.83
N PRO A 211 11.82 4.99 -5.17
CA PRO A 211 10.41 4.81 -5.56
C PRO A 211 9.44 5.18 -4.44
N PHE A 212 9.80 4.93 -3.18
CA PHE A 212 9.03 5.35 -2.02
C PHE A 212 8.86 6.88 -1.94
N LEU A 213 9.96 7.65 -2.06
CA LEU A 213 9.90 9.12 -2.06
C LEU A 213 9.18 9.66 -3.29
N ALA A 214 9.39 9.05 -4.46
CA ALA A 214 8.68 9.41 -5.70
C ALA A 214 7.16 9.22 -5.54
N THR A 215 6.74 8.14 -4.88
CA THR A 215 5.33 7.89 -4.56
C THR A 215 4.77 8.99 -3.65
N ILE A 216 5.46 9.31 -2.54
CA ILE A 216 5.02 10.34 -1.59
C ILE A 216 4.94 11.71 -2.26
N GLY A 217 6.01 12.11 -2.98
CA GLY A 217 6.05 13.38 -3.69
C GLY A 217 4.96 13.46 -4.76
N GLY A 218 4.73 12.37 -5.50
CA GLY A 218 3.68 12.29 -6.51
C GLY A 218 2.27 12.39 -5.90
N ILE A 219 2.01 11.77 -4.74
CA ILE A 219 0.72 11.88 -4.05
C ILE A 219 0.47 13.33 -3.60
N ILE A 220 1.49 14.00 -3.03
CA ILE A 220 1.37 15.37 -2.53
C ILE A 220 1.16 16.36 -3.68
N ALA A 221 1.86 16.17 -4.81
CA ALA A 221 1.83 17.12 -5.93
C ALA A 221 0.66 16.88 -6.89
N PHE A 222 0.32 15.62 -7.19
CA PHE A 222 -0.59 15.26 -8.29
C PHE A 222 -1.78 14.40 -7.84
N GLY A 223 -1.88 14.07 -6.56
CA GLY A 223 -2.92 13.22 -6.01
C GLY A 223 -2.62 11.72 -6.08
N MET A 224 -3.54 10.93 -5.52
CA MET A 224 -3.27 9.52 -5.20
C MET A 224 -2.96 8.64 -6.42
N LEU A 225 -3.79 8.71 -7.48
CA LEU A 225 -3.61 7.89 -8.68
C LEU A 225 -2.26 8.18 -9.37
N ALA A 226 -1.99 9.45 -9.64
CA ALA A 226 -0.75 9.88 -10.26
C ALA A 226 0.47 9.51 -9.40
N GLY A 227 0.39 9.71 -8.08
CA GLY A 227 1.47 9.36 -7.16
C GLY A 227 1.80 7.87 -7.13
N ILE A 228 0.78 7.00 -7.09
CA ILE A 228 0.98 5.54 -7.18
C ILE A 228 1.59 5.16 -8.54
N GLY A 229 1.11 5.77 -9.63
CA GLY A 229 1.65 5.54 -10.99
C GLY A 229 3.13 5.92 -11.11
N ILE A 230 3.51 7.10 -10.60
CA ILE A 230 4.91 7.57 -10.56
C ILE A 230 5.78 6.62 -9.73
N GLY A 231 5.29 6.21 -8.56
CA GLY A 231 5.96 5.24 -7.70
C GLY A 231 6.26 3.92 -8.40
N LEU A 232 5.24 3.33 -9.03
CA LEU A 232 5.37 2.07 -9.77
C LEU A 232 6.30 2.20 -10.97
N ALA A 233 6.18 3.28 -11.76
CA ALA A 233 7.06 3.53 -12.90
C ALA A 233 8.53 3.65 -12.45
N THR A 234 8.76 4.36 -11.35
CA THR A 234 10.11 4.52 -10.77
C THR A 234 10.65 3.18 -10.26
N GLN A 235 9.83 2.38 -9.56
CA GLN A 235 10.19 1.04 -9.08
C GLN A 235 10.55 0.12 -10.25
N MET A 236 9.75 0.10 -11.31
CA MET A 236 9.99 -0.72 -12.50
C MET A 236 11.28 -0.30 -13.20
N ALA A 237 11.48 1.01 -13.43
CA ALA A 237 12.69 1.53 -14.03
C ALA A 237 13.95 1.15 -13.23
N PHE A 238 13.91 1.30 -11.90
CA PHE A 238 15.04 0.98 -11.03
C PHE A 238 15.31 -0.54 -10.96
N SER A 239 14.25 -1.36 -10.94
CA SER A 239 14.35 -2.82 -10.96
C SER A 239 14.98 -3.31 -12.25
N LEU A 240 14.57 -2.77 -13.40
CA LEU A 240 15.15 -3.09 -14.71
C LEU A 240 16.63 -2.69 -14.76
N TRP A 241 16.95 -1.47 -14.33
CA TRP A 241 18.33 -0.98 -14.31
C TRP A 241 19.25 -1.85 -13.44
N ARG A 242 18.78 -2.27 -12.26
CA ARG A 242 19.56 -3.13 -11.35
C ARG A 242 19.70 -4.56 -11.88
N SER A 243 18.63 -5.12 -12.45
CA SER A 243 18.64 -6.44 -13.08
C SER A 243 19.73 -6.53 -14.15
N HIS A 244 19.82 -5.51 -15.03
CA HIS A 244 20.81 -5.47 -16.10
C HIS A 244 22.27 -5.44 -15.64
N ARG A 245 22.56 -4.95 -14.42
CA ARG A 245 23.92 -4.77 -13.92
C ARG A 245 24.52 -6.00 -13.24
N HIS A 246 23.71 -6.97 -12.81
CA HIS A 246 24.16 -8.09 -11.95
C HIS A 246 23.97 -9.49 -12.55
N SER A 247 23.47 -9.62 -13.78
CA SER A 247 23.17 -10.91 -14.41
C SER A 247 24.40 -11.69 -14.90
N LEU A 248 25.53 -10.98 -15.12
CA LEU A 248 26.79 -11.54 -15.62
C LEU A 248 27.93 -11.23 -14.66
N GLN A 249 28.67 -12.26 -14.25
CA GLN A 249 29.89 -12.10 -13.45
C GLN A 249 31.02 -12.90 -14.10
N LEU A 250 32.21 -12.30 -14.17
CA LEU A 250 33.42 -12.99 -14.61
C LEU A 250 34.33 -13.17 -13.39
N ALA A 251 34.48 -14.42 -12.95
CA ALA A 251 35.43 -14.79 -11.90
C ALA A 251 36.74 -15.27 -12.54
N ARG A 252 37.89 -14.88 -11.96
CA ARG A 252 39.21 -15.31 -12.42
C ARG A 252 39.85 -16.22 -11.38
N TYR A 253 40.32 -17.38 -11.83
CA TYR A 253 41.11 -18.34 -11.06
C TYR A 253 42.36 -18.68 -11.88
N ASP A 254 43.45 -17.93 -11.66
CA ASP A 254 44.69 -18.02 -12.43
C ASP A 254 44.48 -17.85 -13.95
N ASP A 255 44.56 -18.95 -14.69
CA ASP A 255 44.36 -19.06 -16.15
C ASP A 255 42.93 -19.50 -16.53
N HIS A 256 42.06 -19.71 -15.55
CA HIS A 256 40.66 -20.05 -15.74
C HIS A 256 39.76 -18.84 -15.52
N TYR A 257 38.90 -18.55 -16.49
CA TYR A 257 37.90 -17.49 -16.46
C TYR A 257 36.52 -18.11 -16.44
N VAL A 258 35.79 -17.95 -15.34
CA VAL A 258 34.44 -18.49 -15.19
C VAL A 258 33.44 -17.37 -15.42
N LEU A 259 32.72 -17.45 -16.54
CA LEU A 259 31.57 -16.59 -16.83
C LEU A 259 30.33 -17.21 -16.18
N ARG A 260 29.87 -16.61 -15.10
CA ARG A 260 28.66 -17.01 -14.38
C ARG A 260 27.46 -16.25 -14.92
N ILE A 261 26.49 -16.99 -15.42
CA ILE A 261 25.20 -16.45 -15.84
C ILE A 261 24.17 -16.80 -14.74
N GLN A 262 23.78 -15.80 -13.97
CA GLN A 262 22.95 -16.01 -12.77
C GLN A 262 21.46 -15.77 -13.00
N GLN A 263 21.08 -15.16 -14.13
CA GLN A 263 19.69 -14.78 -14.44
C GLN A 263 19.42 -14.91 -15.95
N ASN A 264 18.14 -14.85 -16.32
CA ASN A 264 17.72 -14.80 -17.73
C ASN A 264 18.37 -13.60 -18.43
N LEU A 265 19.02 -13.85 -19.56
CA LEU A 265 19.67 -12.81 -20.34
C LEU A 265 18.80 -12.42 -21.52
N THR A 266 18.52 -11.13 -21.62
CA THR A 266 17.88 -10.46 -22.78
C THR A 266 18.92 -9.71 -23.62
N PHE A 267 18.57 -9.34 -24.87
CA PHE A 267 19.37 -8.50 -25.78
C PHE A 267 20.11 -7.33 -25.09
N MET A 268 19.47 -6.68 -24.11
CA MET A 268 20.02 -5.54 -23.38
C MET A 268 21.34 -5.83 -22.64
N HIS A 269 21.72 -7.10 -22.45
CA HIS A 269 22.95 -7.50 -21.78
C HIS A 269 24.17 -7.61 -22.71
N ASN A 270 23.97 -7.58 -24.03
CA ASN A 270 25.03 -7.75 -25.02
C ASN A 270 26.23 -6.81 -24.83
N PRO A 271 26.05 -5.49 -24.58
CA PRO A 271 27.21 -4.61 -24.39
C PRO A 271 28.06 -5.00 -23.17
N HIS A 272 27.43 -5.45 -22.09
CA HIS A 272 28.14 -5.88 -20.89
C HIS A 272 28.80 -7.24 -21.10
N LEU A 273 28.14 -8.18 -21.78
CA LEU A 273 28.69 -9.47 -22.15
C LEU A 273 29.95 -9.31 -23.01
N LEU A 274 29.87 -8.52 -24.09
CA LEU A 274 31.01 -8.20 -24.95
C LEU A 274 32.16 -7.56 -24.17
N ALA A 275 31.87 -6.62 -23.27
CA ALA A 275 32.88 -6.00 -22.42
C ALA A 275 33.54 -6.97 -21.43
N LEU A 276 32.84 -8.01 -20.98
CA LEU A 276 33.41 -9.06 -20.13
C LEU A 276 34.25 -10.04 -20.95
N LEU A 277 33.75 -10.49 -22.09
CA LEU A 277 34.44 -11.40 -23.02
C LEU A 277 35.73 -10.76 -23.56
N ALA A 278 35.73 -9.45 -23.82
CA ALA A 278 36.92 -8.70 -24.24
C ALA A 278 38.02 -8.63 -23.18
N LYS A 279 37.70 -8.81 -21.89
CA LYS A 279 38.70 -8.81 -20.80
C LYS A 279 39.43 -10.14 -20.64
N ILE A 280 38.98 -11.19 -21.31
CA ILE A 280 39.58 -12.51 -21.25
C ILE A 280 40.88 -12.48 -22.08
N PRO A 281 42.05 -12.77 -21.49
CA PRO A 281 43.33 -12.74 -22.19
C PRO A 281 43.47 -13.93 -23.17
N GLU A 282 44.44 -13.83 -24.06
CA GLU A 282 44.80 -14.94 -24.95
C GLU A 282 45.38 -16.13 -24.16
N LYS A 283 45.24 -17.34 -24.70
CA LYS A 283 45.74 -18.60 -24.09
C LYS A 283 45.12 -18.99 -22.74
N SER A 284 43.95 -18.45 -22.39
CA SER A 284 43.23 -18.83 -21.17
C SER A 284 42.21 -19.96 -21.40
N VAL A 285 41.70 -20.53 -20.30
CA VAL A 285 40.53 -21.43 -20.31
C VAL A 285 39.29 -20.66 -19.88
N VAL A 286 38.20 -20.73 -20.64
CA VAL A 286 36.93 -20.09 -20.29
C VAL A 286 35.87 -21.15 -20.00
N ILE A 287 35.19 -21.00 -18.86
CA ILE A 287 34.10 -21.86 -18.40
C ILE A 287 32.82 -21.03 -18.33
N VAL A 288 31.72 -21.50 -18.88
CA VAL A 288 30.41 -20.84 -18.75
C VAL A 288 29.52 -21.63 -17.81
N GLU A 289 29.28 -21.09 -16.62
CA GLU A 289 28.31 -21.67 -15.67
C GLU A 289 26.92 -21.11 -15.98
N HIS A 290 26.00 -21.97 -16.43
CA HIS A 290 24.64 -21.60 -16.85
C HIS A 290 23.52 -22.37 -16.14
N ASP A 291 23.81 -23.08 -15.04
CA ASP A 291 22.89 -24.01 -14.36
C ASP A 291 21.58 -23.38 -13.86
N SER A 292 21.53 -22.05 -13.74
CA SER A 292 20.38 -21.29 -13.23
C SER A 292 19.58 -20.51 -14.29
N VAL A 293 19.89 -20.69 -15.58
CA VAL A 293 19.31 -19.86 -16.66
C VAL A 293 18.10 -20.53 -17.30
N GLY A 294 16.91 -19.94 -17.13
CA GLY A 294 15.67 -20.44 -17.74
C GLY A 294 15.41 -19.91 -19.15
N TYR A 295 16.02 -18.78 -19.52
CA TYR A 295 15.86 -18.15 -20.84
C TYR A 295 17.11 -17.38 -21.28
N LEU A 296 17.54 -17.62 -22.52
CA LEU A 296 18.64 -16.95 -23.19
C LEU A 296 18.14 -16.41 -24.53
N ASP A 297 18.14 -15.09 -24.68
CA ASP A 297 17.74 -14.39 -25.89
C ASP A 297 18.62 -14.79 -27.10
N PRO A 298 18.04 -14.95 -28.31
CA PRO A 298 18.79 -15.31 -29.51
C PRO A 298 19.98 -14.40 -29.80
N ASP A 299 19.88 -13.10 -29.51
CA ASP A 299 20.97 -12.15 -29.77
C ASP A 299 22.14 -12.37 -28.80
N VAL A 300 21.86 -12.76 -27.57
CA VAL A 300 22.89 -13.10 -26.58
C VAL A 300 23.58 -14.40 -26.97
N ARG A 301 22.82 -15.37 -27.48
CA ARG A 301 23.36 -16.62 -28.01
C ARG A 301 24.28 -16.36 -29.20
N ALA A 302 23.89 -15.51 -30.13
CA ALA A 302 24.71 -15.14 -31.28
C ALA A 302 26.06 -14.53 -30.85
N VAL A 303 26.09 -13.70 -29.79
CA VAL A 303 27.34 -13.16 -29.24
C VAL A 303 28.23 -14.26 -28.63
N LEU A 304 27.64 -15.23 -27.93
CA LEU A 304 28.39 -16.36 -27.37
C LEU A 304 28.93 -17.29 -28.47
N ASP A 305 28.16 -17.50 -29.54
CA ASP A 305 28.56 -18.32 -30.69
C ASP A 305 29.71 -17.64 -31.46
N ASP A 306 29.61 -16.33 -31.73
CA ASP A 306 30.69 -15.55 -32.37
C ASP A 306 31.97 -15.56 -31.53
N PHE A 307 31.86 -15.45 -30.21
CA PHE A 307 33.03 -15.60 -29.32
C PHE A 307 33.61 -17.01 -29.39
N ALA A 308 32.77 -18.05 -29.47
CA ALA A 308 33.21 -19.43 -29.53
C ALA A 308 33.94 -19.75 -30.84
N GLU A 309 33.48 -19.21 -31.96
CA GLU A 309 34.13 -19.35 -33.27
C GLU A 309 35.50 -18.67 -33.33
N ASN A 310 35.65 -17.53 -32.66
CA ASN A 310 36.90 -16.76 -32.63
C ASN A 310 37.88 -17.20 -31.52
N ALA A 311 37.43 -17.96 -30.52
CA ALA A 311 38.26 -18.41 -29.38
C ALA A 311 39.51 -19.22 -29.79
N PRO A 312 39.47 -20.17 -30.76
CA PRO A 312 40.65 -20.92 -31.17
C PRO A 312 41.76 -20.05 -31.75
N GLN A 313 41.41 -18.97 -32.46
CA GLN A 313 42.38 -18.04 -33.06
C GLN A 313 43.17 -17.29 -31.97
N ARG A 314 42.56 -17.08 -30.81
CA ARG A 314 43.15 -16.45 -29.62
C ARG A 314 43.83 -17.46 -28.68
N GLY A 315 43.86 -18.74 -29.06
CA GLY A 315 44.36 -19.84 -28.23
C GLY A 315 43.52 -20.10 -26.97
N ILE A 316 42.28 -19.62 -26.93
CA ILE A 316 41.37 -19.77 -25.78
C ILE A 316 40.71 -21.14 -25.84
N ARG A 317 40.76 -21.90 -24.74
CA ARG A 317 40.07 -23.19 -24.61
C ARG A 317 38.73 -23.00 -23.93
N LEU A 318 37.65 -23.44 -24.56
CA LEU A 318 36.29 -23.36 -24.00
C LEU A 318 35.93 -24.66 -23.31
N ASN A 319 35.31 -24.58 -22.13
CA ASN A 319 34.84 -25.73 -21.38
C ASN A 319 33.42 -25.43 -20.83
N GLN A 320 32.52 -26.43 -20.83
CA GLN A 320 31.10 -26.24 -20.47
C GLN A 320 30.46 -25.02 -21.18
N TRP A 321 30.72 -24.88 -22.48
CA TRP A 321 30.09 -23.82 -23.27
C TRP A 321 28.64 -24.22 -23.57
N PRO A 322 27.66 -23.30 -23.49
CA PRO A 322 26.28 -23.57 -23.90
C PRO A 322 26.22 -23.69 -25.44
N LEU A 323 26.76 -24.78 -25.98
CA LEU A 323 26.66 -25.11 -27.41
C LEU A 323 25.30 -25.77 -27.67
N ALA A 324 24.69 -25.33 -28.77
CA ALA A 324 23.35 -25.64 -29.22
C ALA A 324 22.90 -27.10 -28.99
N SER A 325 21.81 -27.28 -28.24
CA SER A 325 20.78 -28.22 -28.70
C SER A 325 20.22 -27.65 -29.99
N ARG A 326 20.41 -28.37 -31.10
CA ARG A 326 19.64 -28.16 -32.34
C ARG A 326 18.15 -28.14 -32.05
#